data_AF-A0AAV5CDX4-F1
#
_entry.id   AF-A0AAV5CDX4-F1
#
_cell.length_a   1.000
_cell.length_b   1.000
_cell.length_c   1.000
_cell.angle_alpha   90.00
_cell.angle_beta   90.00
_cell.angle_gamma   90.00
#
_symmetry.space_group_name_H-M   'P 1'
#
loop_
_entity.id
_entity.type
_entity.pdbx_description
1 polymer ?
#
loop_
_entity_poly.entity_id
_entity_poly.type
_entity_poly.pdbx_seq_one_letter_code
_entity_poly.pdbx_strand_id
1 'polypeptide(L)'
;MPKHYRPAGKKKEGNAAKYITRTKAVNYLQISLATFRKLCILKGVFPRQPKKKVEGNHKTYYHMKDIAFLLHDPLIEKFREIKVHRKKVKKAVAKKNRDLAERLLNRPPTYKLDRLILERYPTFVDAIRDLDDCLTMVHLFAALPAVDGERVEVKRIHNCRRYIFVSV
;
A
#
# COMPACT_ATOMS: atom_id res chain seq x y z
N MET A 1 19.43 44.53 24.11
CA MET A 1 19.22 43.08 24.32
C MET A 1 19.97 42.31 23.24
N PRO A 2 20.90 41.41 23.58
CA PRO A 2 21.65 40.65 22.57
C PRO A 2 20.72 39.65 21.86
N LYS A 3 20.64 39.74 20.53
CA LYS A 3 19.91 38.77 19.70
C LYS A 3 20.58 37.41 19.88
N HIS A 4 19.87 36.45 20.48
CA HIS A 4 20.30 35.07 20.54
C HIS A 4 20.52 34.52 19.12
N TYR A 5 21.79 34.38 18.72
CA TYR A 5 22.16 33.68 17.50
C TYR A 5 21.88 32.18 17.70
N ARG A 6 20.78 31.70 17.11
CA ARG A 6 20.58 30.25 16.92
C ARG A 6 21.43 29.85 15.71
N PRO A 7 22.42 28.95 15.84
CA PRO A 7 23.13 28.45 14.67
C PRO A 7 22.11 27.83 13.72
N ALA A 8 22.23 28.13 12.41
CA ALA A 8 21.32 27.65 11.39
C ALA A 8 21.09 26.13 11.57
N GLY A 9 19.88 25.77 12.00
CA GLY A 9 19.54 24.41 12.38
C GLY A 9 19.72 23.48 11.18
N LYS A 10 20.78 22.66 11.25
CA LYS A 10 21.13 21.58 10.30
C LYS A 10 19.91 21.06 9.51
N LYS A 11 19.84 21.38 8.21
CA LYS A 11 18.97 20.70 7.22
C LYS A 11 17.46 20.64 7.56
N LYS A 12 16.93 21.49 8.46
CA LYS A 12 15.51 21.45 8.87
C LYS A 12 14.57 22.30 8.01
N GLU A 13 15.10 23.03 7.04
CA GLU A 13 14.32 23.97 6.21
C GLU A 13 14.52 23.70 4.71
N GLY A 14 13.50 24.04 3.90
CA GLY A 14 13.53 23.86 2.45
C GLY A 14 13.27 22.43 1.97
N ASN A 15 13.95 22.00 0.90
CA ASN A 15 13.72 20.69 0.26
C ASN A 15 13.98 19.51 1.20
N ALA A 16 14.85 19.66 2.20
CA ALA A 16 15.11 18.62 3.20
C ALA A 16 13.91 18.32 4.11
N ALA A 17 13.02 19.30 4.34
CA ALA A 17 11.80 19.12 5.10
C ALA A 17 10.62 18.63 4.24
N LYS A 18 10.62 18.97 2.94
CA LYS A 18 9.52 18.66 2.02
C LYS A 18 9.51 17.19 1.55
N TYR A 19 10.66 16.55 1.52
CA TYR A 19 10.81 15.21 0.97
C TYR A 19 11.41 14.24 1.98
N ILE A 20 10.94 13.01 1.95
CA ILE A 20 11.40 11.91 2.80
C ILE A 20 11.82 10.74 1.92
N THR A 21 12.93 10.06 2.27
CA THR A 21 13.38 8.87 1.55
C THR A 21 12.52 7.67 1.88
N ARG A 22 12.39 6.72 0.95
CA ARG A 22 11.57 5.50 1.11
C ARG A 22 11.82 4.78 2.44
N THR A 23 13.08 4.58 2.81
CA THR A 23 13.45 3.88 4.06
C THR A 23 12.95 4.64 5.30
N LYS A 24 13.09 5.98 5.29
CA LYS A 24 12.59 6.82 6.38
C LYS A 24 11.06 6.81 6.44
N ALA A 25 10.37 6.85 5.30
CA ALA A 25 8.91 6.77 5.25
C ALA A 25 8.38 5.44 5.81
N VAL A 26 9.01 4.32 5.45
CA VAL A 26 8.66 2.99 5.97
C VAL A 26 8.83 2.93 7.48
N ASN A 27 9.94 3.45 8.01
CA ASN A 27 10.20 3.50 9.44
C ASN A 27 9.23 4.43 10.18
N TYR A 28 8.89 5.58 9.58
CA TYR A 28 7.95 6.55 10.14
C TYR A 28 6.53 5.97 10.27
N LEU A 29 6.06 5.24 9.24
CA LEU A 29 4.75 4.58 9.26
C LEU A 29 4.72 3.27 10.07
N GLN A 30 5.88 2.76 10.49
CA GLN A 30 6.07 1.51 11.24
C GLN A 30 5.47 0.27 10.54
N ILE A 31 5.57 0.21 9.21
CA ILE A 31 5.08 -0.92 8.39
C ILE A 31 6.22 -1.62 7.66
N SER A 32 5.94 -2.79 7.06
CA SER A 32 6.94 -3.47 6.23
C SER A 32 7.06 -2.82 4.85
N LEU A 33 8.18 -3.02 4.15
CA LEU A 33 8.36 -2.49 2.79
C LEU A 33 7.30 -3.01 1.81
N ALA A 34 6.91 -4.28 1.92
CA ALA A 34 5.87 -4.87 1.08
C ALA A 34 4.50 -4.23 1.35
N THR A 35 4.18 -4.00 2.63
CA THR A 35 2.95 -3.31 3.03
C THR A 35 2.95 -1.85 2.56
N PHE A 36 4.09 -1.15 2.68
CA PHE A 36 4.23 0.22 2.21
C PHE A 36 3.98 0.34 0.72
N ARG A 37 4.59 -0.53 -0.11
CA ARG A 37 4.33 -0.57 -1.56
C ARG A 37 2.85 -0.78 -1.88
N LYS A 38 2.20 -1.71 -1.16
CA LYS A 38 0.76 -1.97 -1.33
C LYS A 38 -0.08 -0.74 -0.96
N LEU A 39 0.22 -0.10 0.16
CA LEU A 39 -0.47 1.12 0.62
C LEU A 39 -0.29 2.27 -0.37
N CYS A 40 0.92 2.47 -0.91
CA CYS A 40 1.19 3.48 -1.93
C CYS A 40 0.37 3.26 -3.19
N ILE A 41 0.22 2.02 -3.66
CA ILE A 41 -0.62 1.70 -4.83
C ILE A 41 -2.09 2.01 -4.52
N LEU A 42 -2.59 1.56 -3.36
CA LEU A 42 -3.98 1.78 -2.97
C LEU A 42 -4.31 3.27 -2.90
N LYS A 43 -3.46 4.09 -2.25
CA LYS A 43 -3.72 5.53 -2.08
C LYS A 43 -3.19 6.42 -3.20
N GLY A 44 -2.56 5.85 -4.23
CA GLY A 44 -1.99 6.64 -5.34
C GLY A 44 -0.83 7.55 -4.92
N VAL A 45 -0.02 7.13 -3.93
CA VAL A 45 1.15 7.89 -3.49
C VAL A 45 2.36 7.47 -4.31
N PHE A 46 2.76 8.35 -5.23
CA PHE A 46 3.87 8.11 -6.15
C PHE A 46 5.18 8.72 -5.67
N PRO A 47 6.33 8.13 -6.04
CA PRO A 47 7.62 8.72 -5.78
C PRO A 47 7.78 10.04 -6.55
N ARG A 48 8.55 10.97 -5.98
CA ARG A 48 8.80 12.31 -6.53
C ARG A 48 10.28 12.53 -6.74
N GLN A 49 10.62 13.35 -7.74
CA GLN A 49 11.99 13.71 -8.05
C GLN A 49 12.27 15.15 -7.56
N PRO A 50 12.91 15.32 -6.39
CA PRO A 50 13.22 16.65 -5.88
C PRO A 50 14.32 17.31 -6.71
N LYS A 51 14.23 18.64 -6.92
CA LYS A 51 15.24 19.43 -7.64
C LYS A 51 16.64 19.29 -7.03
N LYS A 52 16.73 19.20 -5.70
CA LYS A 52 17.97 18.94 -4.95
C LYS A 52 17.78 17.70 -4.07
N LYS A 53 18.53 16.63 -4.36
CA LYS A 53 18.49 15.36 -3.61
C LYS A 53 19.48 15.41 -2.44
N VAL A 54 18.97 15.70 -1.24
CA VAL A 54 19.79 15.97 -0.04
C VAL A 54 20.45 14.70 0.54
N GLU A 55 19.88 13.52 0.28
CA GLU A 55 20.32 12.24 0.89
C GLU A 55 20.92 11.24 -0.11
N GLY A 56 21.17 11.68 -1.35
CA GLY A 56 21.79 10.88 -2.42
C GLY A 56 20.91 10.64 -3.64
N ASN A 57 21.55 10.44 -4.80
CA ASN A 57 20.88 10.38 -6.09
C ASN A 57 20.09 9.09 -6.35
N HIS A 58 20.54 7.97 -5.78
CA HIS A 58 19.99 6.63 -5.97
C HIS A 58 18.77 6.33 -5.07
N LYS A 59 18.32 7.31 -4.29
CA LYS A 59 17.20 7.12 -3.36
C LYS A 59 15.88 7.56 -3.99
N THR A 60 14.83 6.81 -3.68
CA THR A 60 13.45 7.19 -3.99
C THR A 60 12.93 8.13 -2.91
N TYR A 61 12.37 9.26 -3.33
CA TYR A 61 11.81 10.28 -2.44
C TYR A 61 10.29 10.31 -2.56
N TYR A 62 9.63 10.67 -1.46
CA TYR A 62 8.20 10.92 -1.35
C TYR A 62 7.97 12.28 -0.71
N HIS A 63 6.81 12.90 -0.91
CA HIS A 63 6.47 14.10 -0.16
C HIS A 63 6.16 13.77 1.29
N MET A 64 6.66 14.60 2.20
CA MET A 64 6.36 14.47 3.62
C MET A 64 4.86 14.62 3.90
N LYS A 65 4.17 15.49 3.15
CA LYS A 65 2.71 15.68 3.25
C LYS A 65 1.94 14.40 2.95
N ASP A 66 2.29 13.71 1.86
CA ASP A 66 1.63 12.46 1.47
C ASP A 66 1.85 11.37 2.53
N ILE A 67 3.06 11.27 3.08
CA ILE A 67 3.37 10.32 4.16
C ILE A 67 2.62 10.66 5.45
N ALA A 68 2.51 11.95 5.80
CA ALA A 68 1.72 12.38 6.95
C ALA A 68 0.22 12.07 6.75
N PHE A 69 -0.30 12.25 5.54
CA PHE A 69 -1.67 11.86 5.22
C PHE A 69 -1.87 10.34 5.36
N LEU A 70 -0.94 9.53 4.86
CA LEU A 70 -1.00 8.07 5.03
C LEU A 70 -1.00 7.65 6.50
N LEU A 71 -0.28 8.36 7.37
CA LEU A 71 -0.18 8.03 8.80
C LEU A 71 -1.54 7.96 9.49
N HIS A 72 -2.47 8.82 9.09
CA HIS A 72 -3.83 8.90 9.65
C HIS A 72 -4.85 8.03 8.91
N ASP A 73 -4.41 7.23 7.93
CA ASP A 73 -5.30 6.39 7.15
C ASP A 73 -5.69 5.10 7.89
N PRO A 74 -6.99 4.73 7.94
CA PRO A 74 -7.46 3.53 8.63
C PRO A 74 -6.89 2.22 8.06
N LEU A 75 -6.42 2.20 6.81
CA LEU A 75 -5.78 1.01 6.22
C LEU A 75 -4.50 0.63 6.96
N ILE A 76 -3.78 1.58 7.57
CA ILE A 76 -2.57 1.27 8.33
C ILE A 76 -2.89 0.38 9.51
N GLU A 77 -3.94 0.69 10.27
CA GLU A 77 -4.38 -0.12 11.41
C GLU A 77 -4.81 -1.50 10.96
N LYS A 78 -5.56 -1.60 9.86
CA LYS A 78 -5.96 -2.89 9.27
C LYS A 78 -4.75 -3.73 8.83
N PHE A 79 -3.72 -3.13 8.23
CA PHE A 79 -2.51 -3.86 7.89
C PHE A 79 -1.72 -4.32 9.12
N ARG A 80 -1.72 -3.53 10.20
CA ARG A 80 -1.11 -3.93 11.48
C ARG A 80 -1.88 -5.09 12.10
N GLU A 81 -3.21 -5.05 12.08
CA GLU A 81 -4.09 -6.13 12.53
C GLU A 81 -3.81 -7.44 11.77
N ILE A 82 -3.75 -7.38 10.43
CA ILE A 82 -3.42 -8.53 9.58
C ILE A 82 -2.03 -9.11 9.92
N LYS A 83 -1.03 -8.24 10.12
CA LYS A 83 0.33 -8.65 10.50
C LYS A 83 0.33 -9.38 11.85
N VAL A 84 -0.38 -8.84 12.85
CA VAL A 84 -0.49 -9.45 14.18
C VAL A 84 -1.25 -10.77 14.09
N HIS A 85 -2.35 -10.83 13.34
CA HIS A 85 -3.12 -12.05 13.12
C HIS A 85 -2.25 -13.15 12.50
N ARG A 86 -1.47 -12.83 11.47
CA ARG A 86 -0.53 -13.78 10.85
C ARG A 86 0.52 -14.29 11.85
N LYS A 87 0.99 -13.44 12.78
CA LYS A 87 1.89 -13.89 13.86
C LYS A 87 1.17 -14.83 14.84
N LYS A 88 -0.08 -14.55 15.20
CA LYS A 88 -0.90 -15.43 16.07
C LYS A 88 -1.10 -16.81 15.44
N VAL A 89 -1.46 -16.87 14.15
CA VAL A 89 -1.58 -18.12 13.39
C VAL A 89 -0.26 -18.90 13.42
N LYS A 90 0.86 -18.25 13.07
CA LYS A 90 2.18 -18.89 13.11
C LYS A 90 2.54 -19.44 14.49
N LYS A 91 2.21 -18.70 15.56
CA LYS A 91 2.45 -19.12 16.95
C LYS A 91 1.60 -20.33 17.33
N ALA A 92 0.33 -20.36 16.94
CA ALA A 92 -0.57 -21.49 17.21
C ALA A 92 -0.10 -22.77 16.49
N VAL A 93 0.28 -22.63 15.21
CA VAL A 93 0.84 -23.73 14.41
C VAL A 93 2.14 -24.25 15.02
N ALA A 94 3.06 -23.37 15.41
CA ALA A 94 4.33 -23.75 16.03
C ALA A 94 4.14 -24.48 17.37
N LYS A 95 3.08 -24.12 18.12
CA LYS A 95 2.69 -24.80 19.37
C LYS A 95 1.87 -26.08 19.15
N LYS A 96 1.64 -26.50 17.90
CA LYS A 96 0.81 -27.65 17.52
C LYS A 96 -0.62 -27.62 18.09
N ASN A 97 -1.15 -26.44 18.41
CA ASN A 97 -2.55 -26.29 18.82
C ASN A 97 -3.43 -26.21 17.57
N ARG A 98 -3.97 -27.35 17.14
CA ARG A 98 -4.70 -27.52 15.88
C ARG A 98 -6.01 -26.71 15.88
N ASP A 99 -6.81 -26.82 16.93
CA ASP A 99 -8.12 -26.16 17.03
C ASP A 99 -8.02 -24.64 16.97
N LEU A 100 -7.04 -24.07 17.69
CA LEU A 100 -6.81 -22.63 17.66
C LEU A 100 -6.28 -22.17 16.31
N ALA A 101 -5.38 -22.94 15.69
CA ALA A 101 -4.84 -22.61 14.37
C ALA A 101 -5.94 -22.60 13.30
N GLU A 102 -6.81 -23.61 13.31
CA GLU A 102 -7.94 -23.71 12.39
C GLU A 102 -8.94 -22.57 12.59
N ARG A 103 -9.31 -22.27 13.83
CA ARG A 103 -10.21 -21.13 14.13
C ARG A 103 -9.66 -19.80 13.62
N LEU A 104 -8.36 -19.57 13.78
CA LEU A 104 -7.71 -18.35 13.29
C LEU A 104 -7.62 -18.34 11.76
N LEU A 105 -7.33 -19.48 11.12
CA LEU A 105 -7.30 -19.59 9.66
C LEU A 105 -8.67 -19.32 9.02
N ASN A 106 -9.76 -19.70 9.69
CA ASN A 106 -11.13 -19.49 9.23
C ASN A 106 -11.64 -18.05 9.38
N ARG A 107 -10.94 -17.20 10.15
CA ARG A 107 -11.37 -15.81 10.42
C ARG A 107 -10.25 -14.79 10.14
N PRO A 108 -9.69 -14.76 8.91
CA PRO A 108 -8.66 -13.79 8.59
C PRO A 108 -9.25 -12.38 8.58
N PRO A 109 -8.61 -11.38 9.22
CA PRO A 109 -9.04 -9.99 9.10
C PRO A 109 -8.86 -9.53 7.65
N THR A 110 -9.91 -8.93 7.09
CA THR A 110 -9.92 -8.35 5.75
C THR A 110 -10.18 -6.84 5.84
N TYR A 111 -9.93 -6.14 4.74
CA TYR A 111 -10.23 -4.72 4.60
C TYR A 111 -11.02 -4.52 3.31
N LYS A 112 -11.93 -3.54 3.31
CA LYS A 112 -12.68 -3.12 2.13
C LYS A 112 -12.02 -1.91 1.48
N LEU A 113 -12.22 -1.74 0.18
CA LEU A 113 -11.69 -0.62 -0.59
C LEU A 113 -12.75 0.41 -0.96
N ASP A 114 -14.02 0.17 -0.60
CA ASP A 114 -15.18 0.97 -1.01
C ASP A 114 -14.98 2.47 -0.72
N ARG A 115 -14.58 2.81 0.50
CA ARG A 115 -14.28 4.18 0.91
C ARG A 115 -13.16 4.80 0.06
N LEU A 116 -12.13 4.03 -0.26
CA LEU A 116 -11.01 4.51 -1.06
C LEU A 116 -11.42 4.81 -2.50
N ILE A 117 -12.29 3.96 -3.07
CA ILE A 117 -12.82 4.14 -4.42
C ILE A 117 -13.65 5.43 -4.46
N LEU A 118 -14.52 5.65 -3.48
CA LEU A 118 -15.34 6.87 -3.39
C LEU A 118 -14.50 8.15 -3.16
N GLU A 119 -13.45 8.06 -2.35
CA GLU A 119 -12.51 9.19 -2.16
C GLU A 119 -11.75 9.53 -3.45
N ARG A 120 -11.46 8.53 -4.29
CA ARG A 120 -10.70 8.70 -5.54
C ARG A 120 -11.58 9.15 -6.71
N TYR A 121 -12.80 8.62 -6.79
CA TYR A 121 -13.77 8.88 -7.85
C TYR A 121 -15.06 9.42 -7.23
N PRO A 122 -15.11 10.74 -6.95
CA PRO A 122 -16.28 11.34 -6.30
C PRO A 122 -17.51 11.32 -7.20
N THR A 123 -17.32 11.29 -8.53
CA THR A 123 -18.41 11.19 -9.50
C THR A 123 -18.30 9.91 -10.32
N PHE A 124 -19.43 9.43 -10.82
CA PHE A 124 -19.49 8.27 -11.71
C PHE A 124 -18.73 8.49 -13.02
N VAL A 125 -18.75 9.72 -13.54
CA VAL A 125 -18.02 10.08 -14.77
C VAL A 125 -16.51 9.96 -14.57
N ASP A 126 -15.99 10.35 -13.41
CA ASP A 126 -14.56 10.18 -13.10
C ASP A 126 -14.16 8.70 -13.04
N ALA A 127 -15.05 7.84 -12.52
CA ALA A 127 -14.82 6.40 -12.51
C ALA A 127 -14.81 5.79 -13.93
N ILE A 128 -15.68 6.23 -14.83
CA ILE A 128 -15.72 5.75 -16.22
C ILE A 128 -14.44 6.14 -16.97
N ARG A 129 -13.92 7.36 -16.76
CA ARG A 129 -12.72 7.83 -17.47
C ARG A 129 -11.48 6.97 -17.20
N ASP A 130 -11.35 6.43 -16.00
CA ASP A 130 -10.23 5.56 -15.59
C ASP A 130 -10.53 4.06 -15.81
N LEU A 131 -11.69 3.70 -16.36
CA LEU A 131 -12.13 2.30 -16.46
C LEU A 131 -11.32 1.50 -17.49
N ASP A 132 -10.88 2.13 -18.58
CA ASP A 132 -10.16 1.47 -19.69
C ASP A 132 -8.86 0.81 -19.22
N ASP A 133 -8.05 1.52 -18.43
CA ASP A 133 -6.81 1.01 -17.82
C ASP A 133 -7.07 -0.23 -16.94
N CYS A 134 -8.21 -0.28 -16.26
CA CYS A 134 -8.58 -1.41 -15.43
C CYS A 134 -9.04 -2.60 -16.28
N LEU A 135 -9.78 -2.36 -17.37
CA LEU A 135 -10.24 -3.40 -18.28
C LEU A 135 -9.08 -4.06 -19.01
N THR A 136 -8.13 -3.30 -19.55
CA THR A 136 -6.96 -3.86 -20.25
C THR A 136 -6.17 -4.84 -19.36
N MET A 137 -5.97 -4.50 -18.09
CA MET A 137 -5.30 -5.38 -17.12
C MET A 137 -6.11 -6.64 -16.81
N VAL A 138 -7.44 -6.54 -16.69
CA VAL A 138 -8.30 -7.72 -16.44
C VAL A 138 -8.28 -8.67 -17.63
N HIS A 139 -8.32 -8.15 -18.86
CA HIS A 139 -8.19 -8.93 -20.09
C HIS A 139 -6.85 -9.66 -20.18
N LEU A 140 -5.76 -8.97 -19.85
CA LEU A 140 -4.43 -9.59 -19.79
C LEU A 140 -4.41 -10.79 -18.84
N PHE A 141 -4.92 -10.64 -17.61
CA PHE A 141 -4.94 -11.74 -16.63
C PHE A 141 -5.90 -12.87 -16.99
N ALA A 142 -6.98 -12.58 -17.72
CA ALA A 142 -7.92 -13.61 -18.16
C ALA A 142 -7.34 -14.51 -19.27
N ALA A 143 -6.47 -13.96 -20.11
CA ALA A 143 -5.77 -14.66 -21.19
C ALA A 143 -4.62 -15.55 -20.68
N LEU A 144 -4.14 -15.36 -19.46
CA LEU A 144 -3.09 -16.19 -18.88
C LEU A 144 -3.57 -17.64 -18.61
N PRO A 145 -2.68 -18.64 -18.75
CA PRO A 145 -3.01 -20.01 -18.44
C PRO A 145 -3.16 -20.18 -16.92
N ALA A 146 -4.21 -20.88 -16.49
CA ALA A 146 -4.51 -21.11 -15.08
C ALA A 146 -3.77 -22.36 -14.58
N VAL A 147 -2.44 -22.27 -14.47
CA VAL A 147 -1.59 -23.39 -14.03
C VAL A 147 -1.20 -23.22 -12.57
N ASP A 148 -1.36 -24.29 -11.77
CA ASP A 148 -0.89 -24.33 -10.39
C ASP A 148 0.66 -24.34 -10.37
N GLY A 149 1.26 -23.34 -9.72
CA GLY A 149 2.72 -23.21 -9.59
C GLY A 149 3.27 -21.84 -10.02
N GLU A 150 2.49 -21.03 -10.74
CA GLU A 150 2.85 -19.65 -11.02
C GLU A 150 2.62 -18.72 -9.81
N ARG A 151 3.21 -17.52 -9.86
CA ARG A 151 3.03 -16.48 -8.82
C ARG A 151 1.58 -15.96 -8.74
N VAL A 152 0.72 -16.35 -9.66
CA VAL A 152 -0.67 -15.88 -9.78
C VAL A 152 -1.61 -16.99 -9.33
N GLU A 153 -2.51 -16.65 -8.41
CA GLU A 153 -3.51 -17.59 -7.89
C GLU A 153 -4.59 -17.88 -8.93
N VAL A 154 -4.85 -19.17 -9.19
CA VAL A 154 -5.85 -19.65 -10.16
C VAL A 154 -7.23 -19.02 -9.96
N LYS A 155 -7.66 -18.84 -8.71
CA LYS A 155 -8.94 -18.17 -8.37
C LYS A 155 -9.03 -16.75 -8.93
N ARG A 156 -7.92 -16.02 -9.01
CA ARG A 156 -7.89 -14.64 -9.55
C ARG A 156 -8.12 -14.63 -11.06
N ILE A 157 -7.48 -15.57 -11.78
CA ILE A 157 -7.66 -15.71 -13.23
C ILE A 157 -9.12 -16.04 -13.56
N HIS A 158 -9.73 -16.95 -12.81
CA HIS A 158 -11.15 -17.28 -12.96
C HIS A 158 -12.06 -16.08 -12.69
N ASN A 159 -11.77 -15.29 -11.66
CA ASN A 159 -12.51 -14.05 -11.39
C ASN A 159 -12.38 -13.05 -12.55
N CYS A 160 -11.17 -12.86 -13.10
CA CYS A 160 -10.94 -11.99 -14.26
C CYS A 160 -11.75 -12.46 -15.49
N ARG A 161 -11.77 -13.76 -15.78
CA ARG A 161 -12.61 -14.35 -16.83
C ARG A 161 -14.09 -14.06 -16.58
N ARG A 162 -14.57 -14.29 -15.36
CA ARG A 162 -15.97 -14.01 -14.99
C ARG A 162 -16.33 -12.53 -15.22
N TYR A 163 -15.47 -11.58 -14.88
CA TYR A 163 -15.78 -10.16 -15.08
C TYR A 163 -15.85 -9.74 -16.55
N ILE A 164 -15.10 -10.41 -17.43
CA ILE A 164 -15.14 -10.14 -18.88
C ILE A 164 -16.34 -10.83 -19.52
N PHE A 165 -16.52 -12.13 -19.28
CA PHE A 165 -17.54 -12.96 -19.95
C PHE A 165 -18.97 -12.73 -19.45
N VAL A 166 -19.18 -11.89 -18.44
CA VAL A 166 -20.52 -11.40 -18.04
C VAL A 166 -20.93 -10.16 -18.86
N SER A 167 -20.01 -9.59 -19.66
CA SER A 167 -20.25 -8.41 -20.50
C SER A 167 -20.58 -8.74 -21.96
N VAL A 168 -20.86 -10.01 -22.29
CA VAL A 168 -21.33 -10.47 -23.62
C VAL A 168 -22.56 -11.34 -23.45
#